data_AF-A0A8D8NJ31-F1
#
_entry.id   AF-A0A8D8NJ31-F1
#
_cell.length_a   1.000
_cell.length_b   1.000
_cell.length_c   1.000
_cell.angle_alpha   90.00
_cell.angle_beta   90.00
_cell.angle_gamma   90.00
#
_symmetry.space_group_name_H-M   'P 1'
#
loop_
_entity.id
_entity.type
_entity.pdbx_description
1 polymer ?
#
loop_
_entity_poly.entity_id
_entity_poly.type
_entity_poly.pdbx_seq_one_letter_code
_entity_poly.pdbx_strand_id
1 'polypeptide(L)'
;KANNISDDRVKPVLSKIAVLLQMLNDYQDLYVDSKLLGKDGTDIQQRKCTWFAANLLEKAFPETKESFKSIYGSEDPGRVAEVEALYSSLQMEEEFDKHKNDLCKIIDTEIASIKDAKFRHALYSVYQKSIGAKIEEAHF
;
A
#
# COMPACT_ATOMS: atom_id res chain seq x y z
N LYS A 1 13.45 -3.39 37.52
CA LYS A 1 13.71 -2.12 36.80
C LYS A 1 13.75 -2.45 35.31
N ALA A 2 12.73 -2.07 34.53
CA ALA A 2 12.77 -2.21 33.08
C ALA A 2 13.74 -1.15 32.55
N ASN A 3 14.88 -1.57 31.99
CA ASN A 3 15.75 -0.68 31.23
C ASN A 3 14.99 -0.31 29.95
N ASN A 4 14.22 0.76 30.02
CA ASN A 4 13.43 1.28 28.91
C ASN A 4 14.35 2.09 27.98
N ILE A 5 15.32 1.42 27.36
CA ILE A 5 16.05 1.99 26.24
C ILE A 5 15.13 1.78 25.04
N SER A 6 14.36 2.82 24.70
CA SER A 6 13.61 2.86 23.44
C SER A 6 14.61 2.63 22.32
N ASP A 7 14.53 1.47 21.67
CA ASP A 7 15.34 1.15 20.50
C ASP A 7 14.95 2.13 19.38
N ASP A 8 15.89 2.98 18.98
CA ASP A 8 15.71 4.07 18.01
C ASP A 8 15.29 3.55 16.62
N ARG A 9 15.51 2.26 16.36
CA ARG A 9 15.07 1.57 15.14
C ARG A 9 13.58 1.26 15.11
N VAL A 10 12.89 1.26 16.25
CA VAL A 10 11.47 0.87 16.31
C VAL A 10 10.59 1.82 15.52
N LYS A 11 10.77 3.14 15.70
CA LYS A 11 9.95 4.14 14.98
C LYS A 11 10.15 4.06 13.46
N PRO A 12 11.38 4.06 12.92
CA PRO A 12 11.61 3.85 11.48
C PRO A 12 10.98 2.59 10.90
N VAL A 13 10.99 1.47 11.64
CA VAL A 13 10.36 0.21 11.21
C VAL A 13 8.84 0.36 11.17
N LEU A 14 8.24 0.88 12.24
CA LEU A 14 6.79 1.06 12.34
C LEU A 14 6.26 2.00 11.25
N SER A 15 7.01 3.05 10.89
CA SER A 15 6.64 3.93 9.78
C SER A 15 6.58 3.17 8.45
N LYS A 16 7.52 2.26 8.18
CA LYS A 16 7.52 1.45 6.96
C LYS A 16 6.38 0.44 6.94
N ILE A 17 6.11 -0.19 8.08
CA ILE A 17 4.95 -1.09 8.23
C ILE A 17 3.65 -0.32 7.96
N ALA A 18 3.51 0.90 8.49
CA ALA A 18 2.34 1.73 8.23
C ALA A 18 2.17 2.07 6.75
N VAL A 19 3.26 2.43 6.06
CA VAL A 19 3.25 2.66 4.60
C VAL A 19 2.81 1.40 3.85
N LEU A 20 3.40 0.24 4.18
CA LEU A 20 3.04 -1.04 3.55
C LEU A 20 1.56 -1.39 3.75
N LEU A 21 1.03 -1.23 4.96
CA LEU A 21 -0.37 -1.56 5.23
C LEU A 21 -1.34 -0.60 4.52
N GLN A 22 -0.99 0.68 4.40
CA GLN A 22 -1.78 1.63 3.64
C GLN A 22 -1.75 1.30 2.13
N MET A 23 -0.57 0.96 1.60
CA MET A 23 -0.41 0.49 0.23
C MET A 23 -1.30 -0.73 -0.07
N LEU A 24 -1.32 -1.72 0.83
CA LEU A 24 -2.18 -2.90 0.69
C LEU A 24 -3.67 -2.52 0.72
N ASN A 25 -4.08 -1.58 1.58
CA ASN A 25 -5.46 -1.09 1.55
C ASN A 25 -5.80 -0.42 0.23
N ASP A 26 -4.92 0.43 -0.30
CA ASP A 26 -5.14 1.12 -1.58
C ASP A 26 -5.25 0.14 -2.75
N TYR A 27 -4.48 -0.97 -2.72
CA TYR A 27 -4.61 -2.05 -3.69
C TYR A 27 -5.96 -2.77 -3.56
N GLN A 28 -6.38 -3.10 -2.33
CA GLN A 28 -7.65 -3.76 -2.09
C GLN A 28 -8.84 -2.92 -2.58
N ASP A 29 -8.84 -1.61 -2.30
CA ASP A 29 -9.88 -0.69 -2.74
C ASP A 29 -9.93 -0.50 -4.27
N LEU A 30 -8.90 -0.94 -5.01
CA LEU A 30 -8.83 -0.83 -6.46
C LEU A 30 -9.10 -2.17 -7.19
N TYR A 31 -8.57 -3.28 -6.70
CA TYR A 31 -8.54 -4.55 -7.45
C TYR A 31 -9.41 -5.67 -6.87
N VAL A 32 -9.87 -5.55 -5.62
CA VAL A 32 -10.66 -6.61 -4.98
C VAL A 32 -12.15 -6.36 -5.22
N ASP A 33 -12.88 -7.41 -5.62
CA ASP A 33 -14.33 -7.32 -5.84
C ASP A 33 -15.03 -6.80 -4.58
N SER A 34 -15.87 -5.77 -4.74
CA SER A 34 -16.57 -5.15 -3.62
C SER A 34 -17.48 -6.11 -2.86
N LYS A 35 -17.98 -7.17 -3.51
CA LYS A 35 -18.76 -8.23 -2.85
C LYS A 35 -17.92 -9.08 -1.91
N LEU A 36 -16.64 -9.26 -2.23
CA LEU A 36 -15.70 -10.03 -1.43
C LEU A 36 -15.16 -9.17 -0.28
N LEU A 37 -14.89 -7.89 -0.56
CA LEU A 37 -14.40 -6.92 0.43
C LEU A 37 -15.51 -6.41 1.37
N GLY A 38 -16.78 -6.56 0.99
CA GLY A 38 -17.93 -6.04 1.74
C GLY A 38 -18.04 -4.51 1.74
N LYS A 39 -17.27 -3.82 0.90
CA LYS A 39 -17.28 -2.38 0.67
C LYS A 39 -16.98 -2.10 -0.80
N ASP A 40 -17.62 -1.08 -1.37
CA ASP A 40 -17.27 -0.60 -2.70
C ASP A 40 -15.95 0.16 -2.67
N GLY A 41 -15.08 -0.15 -3.63
CA GLY A 41 -13.87 0.63 -3.89
C GLY A 41 -14.25 2.01 -4.44
N THR A 42 -13.99 3.07 -3.67
CA THR A 42 -14.40 4.45 -4.03
C THR A 42 -13.23 5.42 -4.14
N ASP A 43 -11.99 4.93 -4.09
CA ASP A 43 -10.81 5.78 -3.93
C ASP A 43 -10.57 6.71 -5.12
N ILE A 44 -10.84 6.23 -6.34
CA ILE A 44 -10.76 7.03 -7.57
C ILE A 44 -11.80 8.14 -7.54
N GLN A 45 -13.06 7.81 -7.27
CA GLN A 45 -14.19 8.73 -7.25
C GLN A 45 -14.03 9.79 -6.17
N GLN A 46 -13.51 9.40 -4.99
CA GLN A 46 -13.24 10.30 -3.87
C GLN A 46 -11.94 11.10 -4.04
N ARG A 47 -11.21 10.89 -5.13
CA ARG A 47 -9.93 11.56 -5.42
C ARG A 47 -8.92 11.37 -4.28
N LYS A 48 -8.89 10.18 -3.67
CA LYS A 48 -7.98 9.93 -2.55
C LYS A 48 -6.52 9.96 -2.99
N CYS A 49 -5.65 10.35 -2.07
CA CYS A 49 -4.21 10.27 -2.26
C CYS A 49 -3.73 8.83 -2.03
N THR A 50 -4.01 7.97 -2.99
CA THR A 50 -3.59 6.56 -2.97
C THR A 50 -2.16 6.39 -3.48
N TRP A 51 -1.55 5.26 -3.17
CA TRP A 51 -0.26 4.86 -3.72
C TRP A 51 -0.27 4.86 -5.26
N PHE A 52 -1.35 4.37 -5.88
CA PHE A 52 -1.51 4.33 -7.35
C PHE A 52 -1.58 5.74 -7.97
N ALA A 53 -2.35 6.65 -7.39
CA ALA A 53 -2.43 8.02 -7.86
C ALA A 53 -1.08 8.74 -7.74
N ALA A 54 -0.39 8.59 -6.59
CA ALA A 54 0.92 9.19 -6.37
C ALA A 54 1.98 8.63 -7.34
N ASN A 55 2.03 7.31 -7.55
CA ASN A 55 3.02 6.67 -8.43
C ASN A 55 2.78 6.98 -9.91
N LEU A 56 1.52 7.04 -10.36
CA LEU A 56 1.21 7.50 -11.71
C LEU A 56 1.70 8.94 -11.91
N LEU A 57 1.42 9.84 -10.97
CA LEU A 57 1.86 11.23 -11.04
C LEU A 57 3.37 11.40 -10.98
N GLU A 58 4.10 10.45 -10.38
CA GLU A 58 5.56 10.44 -10.42
C GLU A 58 6.07 10.02 -11.81
N LYS A 59 5.59 8.88 -12.34
CA LYS A 59 6.19 8.17 -13.48
C LYS A 59 5.67 8.58 -14.86
N ALA A 60 4.42 9.04 -14.96
CA ALA A 60 3.79 9.26 -16.26
C ALA A 60 4.39 10.46 -17.02
N PHE A 61 4.13 10.55 -18.32
CA PHE A 61 4.46 11.76 -19.10
C PHE A 61 3.54 12.93 -18.73
N PRO A 62 3.97 14.19 -18.93
CA PRO A 62 3.17 15.36 -18.59
C PRO A 62 1.74 15.32 -19.13
N GLU A 63 1.56 14.88 -20.37
CA GLU A 63 0.25 14.78 -21.03
C GLU A 63 -0.66 13.77 -20.31
N THR A 64 -0.12 12.61 -19.95
CA THR A 64 -0.82 11.58 -19.17
C THR A 64 -1.20 12.09 -17.78
N LYS A 65 -0.32 12.87 -17.12
CA LYS A 65 -0.62 13.48 -15.81
C LYS A 65 -1.78 14.47 -15.92
N GLU A 66 -1.83 15.28 -16.96
CA GLU A 66 -2.93 16.23 -17.17
C GLU A 66 -4.25 15.50 -17.49
N SER A 67 -4.22 14.49 -18.36
CA SER A 67 -5.38 13.62 -18.60
C SER A 67 -5.88 13.01 -17.30
N PHE A 68 -5.01 12.37 -16.51
CA PHE A 68 -5.35 11.77 -15.22
C PHE A 68 -6.00 12.78 -14.27
N LYS A 69 -5.42 13.99 -14.11
CA LYS A 69 -5.98 15.04 -13.24
C LYS A 69 -7.39 15.47 -13.64
N SER A 70 -7.74 15.40 -14.93
CA SER A 70 -9.04 15.80 -15.44
C SER A 70 -10.16 14.77 -15.18
N ILE A 71 -9.80 13.51 -14.99
CA ILE A 71 -10.75 12.39 -14.81
C ILE A 71 -10.77 11.82 -13.38
N TYR A 72 -9.67 11.95 -12.63
CA TYR A 72 -9.54 11.45 -11.26
C TYR A 72 -10.39 12.26 -10.28
N GLY A 73 -11.23 11.59 -9.50
CA GLY A 73 -12.24 12.22 -8.64
C GLY A 73 -13.63 12.35 -9.29
N SER A 74 -13.89 11.66 -10.40
CA SER A 74 -15.20 11.65 -11.03
C SER A 74 -16.04 10.45 -10.57
N GLU A 75 -17.34 10.67 -10.36
CA GLU A 75 -18.32 9.60 -10.12
C GLU A 75 -18.77 8.90 -11.41
N ASP A 76 -18.41 9.43 -12.60
CA ASP A 76 -18.74 8.82 -13.89
C ASP A 76 -17.99 7.49 -14.06
N PRO A 77 -18.69 6.35 -14.17
CA PRO A 77 -18.05 5.04 -14.34
C PRO A 77 -17.12 4.96 -15.55
N GLY A 78 -17.41 5.71 -16.63
CA GLY A 78 -16.53 5.77 -17.80
C GLY A 78 -15.18 6.39 -17.47
N ARG A 79 -15.17 7.45 -16.67
CA ARG A 79 -13.93 8.12 -16.23
C ARG A 79 -13.16 7.30 -15.21
N VAL A 80 -13.86 6.55 -14.35
CA VAL A 80 -13.22 5.58 -13.44
C VAL A 80 -12.48 4.51 -14.26
N ALA A 81 -13.15 3.92 -15.26
CA ALA A 81 -12.54 2.93 -16.15
C ALA A 81 -11.34 3.50 -16.94
N GLU A 82 -11.40 4.78 -17.36
CA GLU A 82 -10.25 5.45 -17.99
C GLU A 82 -9.06 5.57 -17.03
N VAL A 83 -9.28 5.87 -15.74
CA VAL A 83 -8.21 5.89 -14.72
C VAL A 83 -7.60 4.49 -14.55
N GLU A 84 -8.43 3.46 -14.45
CA GLU A 84 -7.97 2.06 -14.34
C GLU A 84 -7.16 1.62 -15.56
N ALA A 85 -7.57 2.04 -16.76
CA ALA A 85 -6.84 1.81 -17.99
C ALA A 85 -5.48 2.53 -17.99
N LEU A 86 -5.39 3.75 -17.45
CA LEU A 86 -4.11 4.45 -17.27
C LEU A 86 -3.19 3.67 -16.32
N TYR A 87 -3.69 3.19 -15.18
CA TYR A 87 -2.90 2.34 -14.27
C TYR A 87 -2.39 1.08 -14.96
N SER A 88 -3.25 0.41 -15.73
CA SER A 88 -2.90 -0.80 -16.49
C SER A 88 -1.82 -0.50 -17.54
N SER A 89 -1.97 0.56 -18.33
CA SER A 89 -1.01 0.95 -19.38
C SER A 89 0.38 1.29 -18.85
N LEU A 90 0.47 1.72 -17.58
CA LEU A 90 1.72 2.05 -16.91
C LEU A 90 2.26 0.89 -16.06
N GLN A 91 1.65 -0.30 -16.13
CA GLN A 91 2.09 -1.49 -15.39
C GLN A 91 2.18 -1.24 -13.87
N MET A 92 1.18 -0.55 -13.33
CA MET A 92 1.20 -0.13 -11.93
C MET A 92 1.05 -1.30 -10.95
N GLU A 93 0.41 -2.39 -11.36
CA GLU A 93 0.31 -3.61 -10.53
C GLU A 93 1.67 -4.30 -10.38
N GLU A 94 2.44 -4.43 -11.46
CA GLU A 94 3.78 -5.00 -11.40
C GLU A 94 4.74 -4.13 -10.58
N GLU A 95 4.62 -2.80 -10.71
CA GLU A 95 5.38 -1.87 -9.88
C GLU A 95 4.98 -1.96 -8.40
N PHE A 96 3.68 -2.08 -8.12
CA PHE A 96 3.16 -2.25 -6.76
C PHE A 96 3.76 -3.50 -6.13
N ASP A 97 3.71 -4.64 -6.82
CA ASP A 97 4.24 -5.90 -6.33
C ASP A 97 5.74 -5.83 -6.07
N LYS A 98 6.49 -5.21 -6.98
CA LYS A 98 7.92 -4.98 -6.78
C LYS A 98 8.18 -4.13 -5.53
N HIS A 99 7.50 -2.99 -5.40
CA HIS A 99 7.69 -2.08 -4.26
C HIS A 99 7.29 -2.73 -2.93
N LYS A 100 6.15 -3.43 -2.91
CA LYS A 100 5.66 -4.22 -1.77
C LYS A 100 6.72 -5.22 -1.32
N ASN A 101 7.24 -6.02 -2.25
CA ASN A 101 8.23 -7.06 -1.96
C ASN A 101 9.54 -6.47 -1.43
N ASP A 102 9.99 -5.35 -2.00
CA ASP A 102 11.21 -4.68 -1.54
C ASP A 102 11.03 -4.05 -0.16
N LEU A 103 9.87 -3.43 0.10
CA LEU A 103 9.54 -2.88 1.41
C LEU A 103 9.43 -3.97 2.48
N CYS A 104 8.83 -5.12 2.17
CA CYS A 104 8.81 -6.29 3.06
C CYS A 104 10.22 -6.74 3.44
N LYS A 105 11.14 -6.89 2.47
CA LYS A 105 12.54 -7.27 2.74
C LYS A 105 13.26 -6.26 3.63
N ILE A 106 13.02 -4.96 3.42
CA ILE A 106 13.58 -3.89 4.26
C ILE A 106 13.05 -4.02 5.68
N ILE A 107 11.73 -4.18 5.85
CA ILE A 107 11.11 -4.33 7.17
C ILE A 107 11.65 -5.58 7.88
N ASP A 108 11.73 -6.72 7.20
CA ASP A 108 12.28 -7.96 7.75
C ASP A 108 13.70 -7.77 8.26
N THR A 109 14.55 -7.10 7.45
CA THR A 109 15.94 -6.81 7.80
C THR A 109 16.05 -5.85 8.99
N GLU A 110 15.25 -4.79 9.01
CA GLU A 110 15.27 -3.81 10.10
C GLU A 110 14.74 -4.41 11.41
N ILE A 111 13.66 -5.22 11.36
CA ILE A 111 13.19 -5.98 12.53
C ILE A 111 14.28 -6.92 13.02
N ALA A 112 14.94 -7.68 12.13
CA ALA A 112 16.03 -8.58 12.48
C ALA A 112 17.17 -7.88 13.24
N SER A 113 17.41 -6.61 12.92
CA SER A 113 18.47 -5.81 13.55
C SER A 113 18.15 -5.34 14.99
N ILE A 114 16.89 -5.35 15.42
CA ILE A 114 16.47 -4.88 16.75
C ILE A 114 17.16 -5.70 17.85
N LYS A 115 17.72 -5.03 18.87
CA LYS A 115 18.57 -5.69 19.88
C LYS A 115 17.78 -6.57 20.84
N ASP A 116 16.64 -6.08 21.32
CA ASP A 116 15.79 -6.82 22.23
C ASP A 116 15.11 -7.99 21.48
N ALA A 117 15.56 -9.21 21.76
CA ALA A 117 15.06 -10.41 21.12
C ALA A 117 13.58 -10.69 21.43
N LYS A 118 13.11 -10.40 22.63
CA LYS A 118 11.71 -10.63 23.01
C LYS A 118 10.81 -9.65 22.28
N PHE A 119 11.19 -8.37 22.27
CA PHE A 119 10.44 -7.35 21.54
C PHE A 119 10.45 -7.62 20.03
N ARG A 120 11.62 -7.94 19.46
CA ARG A 120 11.77 -8.28 18.04
C ARG A 120 10.83 -9.42 17.63
N HIS A 121 10.78 -10.50 18.41
CA HIS A 121 9.94 -11.64 18.11
C HIS A 121 8.44 -11.29 18.19
N ALA A 122 8.05 -10.52 19.22
CA ALA A 122 6.68 -10.04 19.35
C ALA A 122 6.26 -9.12 18.19
N LEU A 123 7.11 -8.16 17.82
CA LEU A 123 6.86 -7.24 16.71
C LEU A 123 6.72 -8.01 15.39
N TYR A 124 7.64 -8.95 15.11
CA TYR A 124 7.60 -9.75 13.89
C TYR A 124 6.31 -10.57 13.79
N SER A 125 5.86 -11.19 14.88
CA SER A 125 4.61 -11.95 14.91
C SER A 125 3.38 -11.08 14.61
N VAL A 126 3.31 -9.87 15.18
CA VAL A 126 2.21 -8.93 14.90
C VAL A 126 2.27 -8.46 13.44
N TYR A 127 3.44 -8.12 12.95
CA TYR A 127 3.67 -7.70 11.57
C TYR A 127 3.22 -8.76 10.55
N GLN A 128 3.66 -10.02 10.72
CA GLN A 128 3.28 -11.12 9.83
C GLN A 128 1.77 -11.36 9.83
N LYS A 129 1.13 -11.29 11.01
CA LYS A 129 -0.33 -11.44 11.12
C LYS A 129 -1.06 -10.32 10.36
N SER A 130 -0.61 -9.08 10.47
CA SER A 130 -1.22 -7.93 9.78
C SER A 130 -1.11 -8.03 8.27
N ILE A 131 0.03 -8.48 7.73
CA ILE A 131 0.19 -8.71 6.29
C ILE A 131 -0.66 -9.90 5.84
N GLY A 132 -0.61 -11.02 6.56
CA GLY A 132 -1.37 -12.22 6.21
C GLY A 132 -2.85 -11.93 6.07
N ALA A 133 -3.44 -11.22 7.04
CA ALA A 133 -4.84 -10.80 6.99
C ALA A 133 -5.14 -9.94 5.74
N LYS A 134 -4.23 -9.03 5.38
CA LYS A 134 -4.40 -8.16 4.20
C LYS A 134 -4.26 -8.90 2.87
N ILE A 135 -3.39 -9.91 2.80
CA ILE A 135 -3.22 -10.72 1.60
C ILE A 135 -4.40 -11.68 1.42
N GLU A 136 -4.87 -12.33 2.48
CA GLU A 136 -6.04 -13.20 2.44
C GLU A 136 -7.28 -12.44 1.96
N GLU A 137 -7.54 -11.25 2.52
CA GLU A 137 -8.61 -10.34 2.06
C GLU A 137 -8.54 -9.97 0.57
N ALA A 138 -7.37 -10.09 -0.08
CA ALA A 138 -7.18 -9.75 -1.50
C ALA A 138 -7.31 -10.95 -2.46
N HIS A 139 -7.34 -12.19 -1.96
CA HIS A 139 -7.42 -13.41 -2.76
C HIS A 139 -8.74 -14.19 -2.60
N PHE A 140 -9.61 -13.76 -1.70
CA PHE A 140 -10.97 -14.29 -1.56
C PHE A 140 -11.95 -13.53 -2.43
#